data_AF-X0YY73-F1
#
_entry.id   AF-X0YY73-F1
#
_cell.length_a   1.000
_cell.length_b   1.000
_cell.length_c   1.000
_cell.angle_alpha   90.00
_cell.angle_beta   90.00
_cell.angle_gamma   90.00
#
_symmetry.space_group_name_H-M   'P 1'
#
loop_
_entity.id
_entity.type
_entity.pdbx_description
1 polymer ?
#
loop_
_entity_poly.entity_id
_entity_poly.type
_entity_poly.pdbx_seq_one_letter_code
_entity_poly.pdbx_strand_id
1 'polypeptide(L)'
;DAATEATALVELRQEIGGVGSLVEDGDTIHIGAVVGGETVSETLSVASGTSLGDLAAAMQAVLNTVEGVIGVTVTVGSDGRLYAETPDQLGTTAEIQSLTLSATDPGGVARGTFSAALAFSDIETARDAGEFVEETTAYDALGFSHTVKFTFTRVAGINEFTWEAQIDNGETEILQGGSGRVAFRADGSLDALMYDAVGNTVPTALLFNPGTGAESPVRIELEVGARGAFDG
;
A
#
# COMPACT_ATOMS: atom_id res chain seq x y z
N ASP A 1 -18.92 -11.60 27.72
CA ASP A 1 -17.63 -11.79 27.03
C ASP A 1 -17.72 -11.29 25.61
N ALA A 2 -16.62 -10.77 25.06
CA ALA A 2 -16.57 -10.35 23.67
C ALA A 2 -16.74 -11.54 22.73
N ALA A 3 -17.27 -11.30 21.53
CA ALA A 3 -17.33 -12.32 20.50
C ALA A 3 -15.91 -12.77 20.10
N THR A 4 -15.76 -14.03 19.70
CA THR A 4 -14.50 -14.62 19.24
C THR A 4 -14.70 -15.23 17.86
N GLU A 5 -13.64 -15.71 17.21
CA GLU A 5 -13.74 -16.41 15.93
C GLU A 5 -14.73 -17.58 15.98
N ALA A 6 -14.83 -18.29 17.10
CA ALA A 6 -15.73 -19.42 17.27
C ALA A 6 -17.19 -19.02 17.58
N THR A 7 -17.48 -17.75 17.84
CA THR A 7 -18.84 -17.28 18.14
C THR A 7 -19.72 -17.43 16.92
N ALA A 8 -20.82 -18.16 17.05
CA ALA A 8 -21.79 -18.33 15.97
C ALA A 8 -22.46 -16.98 15.64
N LEU A 9 -22.66 -16.70 14.35
CA LEU A 9 -23.29 -15.45 13.90
C LEU A 9 -24.72 -15.30 14.46
N VAL A 10 -25.44 -16.43 14.59
CA VAL A 10 -26.78 -16.49 15.20
C VAL A 10 -26.79 -16.24 16.71
N GLU A 11 -25.62 -16.13 17.34
CA GLU A 11 -25.44 -15.77 18.75
C GLU A 11 -25.02 -14.31 18.95
N LEU A 12 -24.70 -13.58 17.86
CA LEU A 12 -24.37 -12.16 17.94
C LEU A 12 -25.58 -11.33 18.34
N ARG A 13 -25.37 -10.36 19.23
CA ARG A 13 -26.39 -9.46 19.79
C ARG A 13 -25.85 -8.04 19.78
N GLN A 14 -26.73 -7.05 19.64
CA GLN A 14 -26.36 -5.63 19.67
C GLN A 14 -25.86 -5.18 21.06
N GLU A 15 -26.42 -5.75 22.12
CA GLU A 15 -26.05 -5.45 23.51
C GLU A 15 -26.01 -6.73 24.35
N ILE A 16 -25.17 -6.75 25.39
CA ILE A 16 -25.12 -7.83 26.37
C ILE A 16 -26.47 -7.90 27.10
N GLY A 17 -27.28 -8.92 26.78
CA GLY A 17 -28.64 -9.09 27.31
C GLY A 17 -29.77 -8.63 26.38
N GLY A 18 -29.45 -8.15 25.17
CA GLY A 18 -30.44 -7.76 24.16
C GLY A 18 -31.30 -8.92 23.68
N VAL A 19 -32.59 -8.66 23.45
CA VAL A 19 -33.55 -9.64 22.97
C VAL A 19 -33.58 -9.60 21.45
N GLY A 20 -32.88 -10.52 20.79
CA GLY A 20 -32.93 -10.71 19.34
C GLY A 20 -31.56 -10.95 18.71
N SER A 21 -31.45 -11.99 17.88
CA SER A 21 -30.27 -12.22 17.08
C SER A 21 -30.12 -11.18 15.98
N LEU A 22 -28.89 -10.84 15.61
CA LEU A 22 -28.63 -9.93 14.49
C LEU A 22 -28.96 -10.61 13.14
N VAL A 23 -28.70 -11.91 13.06
CA VAL A 23 -29.00 -12.79 11.91
C VAL A 23 -29.52 -14.13 12.38
N GLU A 24 -30.26 -14.82 11.53
CA GLU A 24 -30.85 -16.14 11.81
C GLU A 24 -30.38 -17.19 10.80
N ASP A 25 -30.58 -18.47 11.15
CA ASP A 25 -30.33 -19.59 10.23
C ASP A 25 -31.16 -19.42 8.95
N GLY A 26 -30.50 -19.49 7.80
CA GLY A 26 -31.09 -19.23 6.48
C GLY A 26 -30.91 -17.80 5.97
N ASP A 27 -30.46 -16.85 6.80
CA ASP A 27 -30.11 -15.51 6.33
C ASP A 27 -28.91 -15.55 5.36
N THR A 28 -28.76 -14.48 4.60
CA THR A 28 -27.62 -14.26 3.71
C THR A 28 -26.94 -12.94 4.06
N ILE A 29 -25.61 -12.96 4.15
CA ILE A 29 -24.78 -11.77 4.38
C ILE A 29 -24.10 -11.42 3.06
N HIS A 30 -24.39 -10.25 2.52
CA HIS A 30 -23.65 -9.66 1.41
C HIS A 30 -22.45 -8.88 1.94
N ILE A 31 -21.28 -9.17 1.37
CA ILE A 31 -20.01 -8.52 1.61
C ILE A 31 -19.68 -7.74 0.34
N GLY A 32 -19.45 -6.43 0.46
CA GLY A 32 -19.09 -5.59 -0.68
C GLY A 32 -18.00 -4.60 -0.30
N ALA A 33 -17.04 -4.38 -1.19
CA ALA A 33 -15.99 -3.38 -1.03
C ALA A 33 -15.50 -2.89 -2.39
N VAL A 34 -14.69 -1.84 -2.37
CA VAL A 34 -13.84 -1.43 -3.48
C VAL A 34 -12.40 -1.64 -3.04
N VAL A 35 -11.63 -2.44 -3.77
CA VAL A 35 -10.22 -2.75 -3.47
C VAL A 35 -9.36 -2.33 -4.65
N GLY A 36 -8.39 -1.44 -4.45
CA GLY A 36 -7.54 -0.96 -5.54
C GLY A 36 -8.31 -0.28 -6.69
N GLY A 37 -9.50 0.25 -6.39
CA GLY A 37 -10.42 0.82 -7.38
C GLY A 37 -11.38 -0.18 -8.05
N GLU A 38 -11.23 -1.48 -7.81
CA GLU A 38 -12.13 -2.51 -8.34
C GLU A 38 -13.22 -2.89 -7.33
N THR A 39 -14.47 -3.01 -7.78
CA THR A 39 -15.57 -3.46 -6.90
C THR A 39 -15.53 -4.98 -6.74
N VAL A 40 -15.46 -5.43 -5.49
CA VAL A 40 -15.50 -6.84 -5.11
C VAL A 40 -16.74 -7.11 -4.26
N SER A 41 -17.34 -8.29 -4.43
CA SER A 41 -18.47 -8.69 -3.60
C SER A 41 -18.66 -10.20 -3.54
N GLU A 42 -19.21 -10.68 -2.42
CA GLU A 42 -19.55 -12.08 -2.19
C GLU A 42 -20.77 -12.17 -1.27
N THR A 43 -21.40 -13.35 -1.23
CA THR A 43 -22.50 -13.63 -0.31
C THR A 43 -22.17 -14.86 0.53
N LEU A 44 -22.29 -14.73 1.84
CA LEU A 44 -22.16 -15.81 2.81
C LEU A 44 -23.56 -16.25 3.28
N SER A 45 -23.87 -17.55 3.19
CA SER A 45 -25.08 -18.11 3.80
C SER A 45 -24.87 -18.36 5.30
N VAL A 46 -25.82 -17.89 6.11
CA VAL A 46 -25.80 -18.09 7.56
C VAL A 46 -26.48 -19.42 7.88
N ALA A 47 -25.71 -20.33 8.45
CA ALA A 47 -26.20 -21.54 9.10
C ALA A 47 -26.03 -21.42 10.62
N SER A 48 -26.72 -22.28 11.38
CA SER A 48 -26.58 -22.33 12.85
C SER A 48 -25.13 -22.47 13.36
N GLY A 49 -24.24 -23.08 12.57
CA GLY A 49 -22.82 -23.22 12.88
C GLY A 49 -21.90 -22.18 12.23
N THR A 50 -22.41 -21.30 11.37
CA THR A 50 -21.59 -20.26 10.73
C THR A 50 -21.11 -19.28 11.80
N SER A 51 -19.80 -19.10 11.88
CA SER A 51 -19.10 -18.36 12.91
C SER A 51 -18.60 -16.99 12.44
N LEU A 52 -18.17 -16.16 13.39
CA LEU A 52 -17.51 -14.89 13.08
C LEU A 52 -16.17 -15.11 12.34
N GLY A 53 -15.48 -16.22 12.61
CA GLY A 53 -14.32 -16.66 11.85
C GLY A 53 -14.65 -17.01 10.40
N ASP A 54 -15.81 -17.62 10.13
CA ASP A 54 -16.26 -17.89 8.76
C ASP A 54 -16.58 -16.60 8.00
N LEU A 55 -17.17 -15.62 8.69
CA LEU A 55 -17.38 -14.29 8.11
C LEU A 55 -16.06 -13.58 7.81
N ALA A 56 -15.10 -13.61 8.75
CA ALA A 56 -13.76 -13.06 8.53
C ALA A 56 -13.06 -13.73 7.34
N ALA A 57 -13.15 -15.06 7.23
CA ALA A 57 -12.58 -15.81 6.12
C ALA A 57 -13.24 -15.46 4.77
N ALA A 58 -14.57 -15.34 4.72
CA ALA A 58 -15.29 -14.91 3.53
C ALA A 58 -14.91 -13.48 3.10
N MET A 59 -14.81 -12.57 4.07
CA MET A 59 -14.32 -11.20 3.82
C MET A 59 -12.88 -11.21 3.30
N GLN A 60 -11.99 -11.99 3.89
CA GLN A 60 -10.61 -12.08 3.43
C GLN A 60 -10.54 -12.64 2.01
N ALA A 61 -11.33 -13.67 1.71
CA ALA A 61 -11.37 -14.28 0.39
C ALA A 61 -11.78 -13.25 -0.67
N VAL A 62 -12.89 -12.53 -0.46
CA VAL A 62 -13.37 -11.53 -1.43
C VAL A 62 -12.40 -10.36 -1.61
N LEU A 63 -11.76 -9.88 -0.53
CA LEU A 63 -10.80 -8.77 -0.60
C LEU A 63 -9.50 -9.12 -1.33
N ASN A 64 -9.14 -10.40 -1.43
CA ASN A 64 -7.97 -10.88 -2.19
C ASN A 64 -8.33 -11.35 -3.61
N THR A 65 -9.52 -11.02 -4.13
CA THR A 65 -9.90 -11.41 -5.50
C THR A 65 -9.33 -10.51 -6.59
N VAL A 66 -8.92 -9.28 -6.24
CA VAL A 66 -8.35 -8.31 -7.19
C VAL A 66 -6.95 -8.76 -7.60
N GLU A 67 -6.70 -8.83 -8.91
CA GLU A 67 -5.39 -9.22 -9.44
C GLU A 67 -4.31 -8.24 -8.98
N GLY A 68 -3.19 -8.77 -8.45
CA GLY A 68 -2.10 -7.95 -7.92
C GLY A 68 -2.29 -7.49 -6.47
N VAL A 69 -3.47 -7.70 -5.87
CA VAL A 69 -3.72 -7.45 -4.44
C VAL A 69 -3.71 -8.77 -3.70
N ILE A 70 -2.58 -9.08 -3.05
CA ILE A 70 -2.39 -10.33 -2.30
C ILE A 70 -1.93 -10.00 -0.89
N GLY A 71 -2.52 -10.65 0.11
CA GLY A 71 -2.10 -10.57 1.51
C GLY A 71 -2.94 -9.64 2.37
N VAL A 72 -4.12 -9.23 1.90
CA VAL A 72 -5.11 -8.59 2.78
C VAL A 72 -5.53 -9.62 3.83
N THR A 73 -5.49 -9.26 5.10
CA THR A 73 -5.88 -10.13 6.21
C THR A 73 -7.13 -9.61 6.90
N VAL A 74 -8.04 -10.50 7.26
CA VAL A 74 -9.21 -10.16 8.08
C VAL A 74 -9.18 -10.99 9.36
N THR A 75 -9.15 -10.34 10.51
CA THR A 75 -9.01 -11.00 11.82
C THR A 75 -10.11 -10.58 12.78
N VAL A 76 -10.44 -11.45 13.74
CA VAL A 76 -11.30 -11.11 14.88
C VAL A 76 -10.39 -10.72 16.04
N GLY A 77 -10.44 -9.45 16.44
CA GLY A 77 -9.68 -8.93 17.56
C GLY A 77 -10.14 -9.51 18.90
N SER A 78 -9.30 -9.40 19.92
CA SER A 78 -9.64 -9.82 21.29
C SER A 78 -10.80 -9.01 21.90
N ASP A 79 -11.15 -7.88 21.29
CA ASP A 79 -12.30 -7.05 21.62
C ASP A 79 -13.60 -7.45 20.87
N GLY A 80 -13.52 -8.49 20.03
CA GLY A 80 -14.63 -9.01 19.24
C GLY A 80 -14.95 -8.20 17.99
N ARG A 81 -14.06 -7.27 17.57
CA ARG A 81 -14.19 -6.52 16.32
C ARG A 81 -13.51 -7.23 15.16
N LEU A 82 -13.99 -6.98 13.95
CA LEU A 82 -13.33 -7.39 12.72
C LEU A 82 -12.34 -6.30 12.29
N TYR A 83 -11.10 -6.71 12.01
CA TYR A 83 -10.06 -5.85 11.46
C TYR A 83 -9.70 -6.35 10.07
N ALA A 84 -9.76 -5.45 9.08
CA ALA A 84 -9.25 -5.70 7.75
C ALA A 84 -7.96 -4.89 7.57
N GLU A 85 -6.86 -5.57 7.30
CA GLU A 85 -5.54 -4.97 7.16
C GLU A 85 -5.00 -5.27 5.77
N THR A 86 -4.51 -4.23 5.10
CA THR A 86 -3.85 -4.34 3.81
C THR A 86 -2.35 -4.52 4.04
N PRO A 87 -1.63 -5.20 3.15
CA PRO A 87 -0.18 -5.31 3.28
C PRO A 87 0.48 -3.94 3.05
N ASP A 88 1.41 -3.55 3.92
CA ASP A 88 2.15 -2.26 3.90
C ASP A 88 2.80 -1.89 2.57
N GLN A 89 2.94 -2.85 1.66
CA GLN A 89 3.78 -2.79 0.47
C GLN A 89 3.01 -2.44 -0.81
N LEU A 90 1.67 -2.51 -0.77
CA LEU A 90 0.84 -2.30 -1.95
C LEU A 90 0.32 -0.85 -2.08
N GLY A 91 0.52 -0.01 -1.07
CA GLY A 91 0.10 1.39 -1.10
C GLY A 91 -1.39 1.53 -1.45
N THR A 92 -1.74 2.52 -2.27
CA THR A 92 -3.11 2.76 -2.74
C THR A 92 -3.65 1.63 -3.62
N THR A 93 -2.78 0.78 -4.19
CA THR A 93 -3.21 -0.36 -5.03
C THR A 93 -3.99 -1.40 -4.22
N ALA A 94 -3.77 -1.48 -2.90
CA ALA A 94 -4.56 -2.34 -2.02
C ALA A 94 -5.57 -1.57 -1.16
N GLU A 95 -5.82 -0.27 -1.43
CA GLU A 95 -6.75 0.51 -0.64
C GLU A 95 -8.13 -0.14 -0.62
N ILE A 96 -8.67 -0.36 0.59
CA ILE A 96 -10.04 -0.85 0.79
C ILE A 96 -10.93 0.37 1.06
N GLN A 97 -11.90 0.59 0.18
CA GLN A 97 -12.91 1.62 0.28
C GLN A 97 -14.30 0.99 0.35
N SER A 98 -15.25 1.68 0.95
CA SER A 98 -16.67 1.29 0.94
C SER A 98 -16.92 -0.16 1.41
N LEU A 99 -16.13 -0.67 2.35
CA LEU A 99 -16.35 -2.00 2.93
C LEU A 99 -17.69 -2.00 3.68
N THR A 100 -18.59 -2.86 3.26
CA THR A 100 -19.95 -2.96 3.77
C THR A 100 -20.35 -4.41 4.01
N LEU A 101 -21.10 -4.60 5.09
CA LEU A 101 -21.80 -5.84 5.40
C LEU A 101 -23.29 -5.54 5.49
N SER A 102 -24.10 -6.33 4.78
CA SER A 102 -25.55 -6.26 4.89
C SER A 102 -26.14 -7.65 4.92
N ALA A 103 -27.23 -7.85 5.64
CA ALA A 103 -27.89 -9.15 5.72
C ALA A 103 -29.36 -9.09 5.30
N THR A 104 -29.84 -10.17 4.70
CA THR A 104 -31.22 -10.35 4.27
C THR A 104 -31.74 -11.71 4.70
N ASP A 105 -32.99 -11.76 5.15
CA ASP A 105 -33.68 -13.01 5.46
C ASP A 105 -34.07 -13.78 4.17
N PRO A 106 -34.54 -15.04 4.27
CA PRO A 106 -34.99 -15.81 3.10
C PRO A 106 -36.15 -15.17 2.31
N GLY A 107 -36.89 -14.24 2.91
CA GLY A 107 -37.95 -13.47 2.27
C GLY A 107 -37.45 -12.19 1.58
N GLY A 108 -36.15 -11.90 1.66
CA GLY A 108 -35.53 -10.69 1.11
C GLY A 108 -35.66 -9.45 2.00
N VAL A 109 -36.06 -9.60 3.26
CA VAL A 109 -36.17 -8.50 4.21
C VAL A 109 -34.80 -8.19 4.82
N ALA A 110 -34.39 -6.93 4.75
CA ALA A 110 -33.09 -6.51 5.26
C ALA A 110 -33.02 -6.52 6.80
N ARG A 111 -31.93 -7.08 7.33
CA ARG A 111 -31.56 -7.05 8.75
C ARG A 111 -30.83 -5.74 9.07
N GLY A 112 -31.52 -4.61 9.03
CA GLY A 112 -30.89 -3.27 9.21
C GLY A 112 -30.08 -3.12 10.51
N THR A 113 -30.52 -3.79 11.59
CA THR A 113 -29.83 -3.87 12.88
C THR A 113 -28.45 -4.53 12.78
N PHE A 114 -28.30 -5.55 11.94
CA PHE A 114 -27.02 -6.20 11.64
C PHE A 114 -26.10 -5.24 10.89
N SER A 115 -26.59 -4.64 9.79
CA SER A 115 -25.80 -3.73 8.96
C SER A 115 -25.29 -2.52 9.75
N ALA A 116 -26.10 -2.01 10.69
CA ALA A 116 -25.70 -0.92 11.57
C ALA A 116 -24.68 -1.33 12.64
N ALA A 117 -24.78 -2.56 13.15
CA ALA A 117 -23.86 -3.07 14.18
C ALA A 117 -22.47 -3.42 13.64
N LEU A 118 -22.38 -3.76 12.35
CA LEU A 118 -21.15 -4.17 11.67
C LEU A 118 -20.65 -3.12 10.65
N ALA A 119 -20.89 -1.84 10.95
CA ALA A 119 -20.36 -0.75 10.16
C ALA A 119 -18.84 -0.63 10.36
N PHE A 120 -18.11 -0.42 9.26
CA PHE A 120 -16.67 -0.20 9.28
C PHE A 120 -16.36 1.30 9.39
N SER A 121 -15.26 1.59 10.07
CA SER A 121 -14.64 2.91 10.10
C SER A 121 -13.16 2.75 9.80
N ASP A 122 -12.64 3.62 8.96
CA ASP A 122 -11.21 3.61 8.63
C ASP A 122 -10.42 3.95 9.89
N ILE A 123 -9.49 3.07 10.25
CA ILE A 123 -8.49 3.35 11.29
C ILE A 123 -7.29 4.05 10.64
N GLU A 124 -6.92 3.61 9.43
CA GLU A 124 -5.90 4.23 8.59
C GLU A 124 -6.32 4.15 7.11
N THR A 125 -5.86 5.11 6.31
CA THR A 125 -6.06 5.10 4.85
C THR A 125 -4.76 4.65 4.18
N ALA A 126 -4.87 3.76 3.20
CA ALA A 126 -3.71 3.34 2.43
C ALA A 126 -3.06 4.55 1.75
N ARG A 127 -1.73 4.57 1.75
CA ARG A 127 -0.93 5.61 1.10
C ARG A 127 0.12 4.94 0.28
N ASP A 128 0.31 5.42 -0.95
CA ASP A 128 1.52 5.10 -1.66
C ASP A 128 2.69 5.66 -0.86
N ALA A 129 3.75 4.89 -0.74
CA ALA A 129 5.08 5.45 -0.54
C ALA A 129 5.51 6.10 -1.87
N GLY A 130 4.69 7.05 -2.32
CA GLY A 130 4.64 7.53 -3.68
C GLY A 130 5.66 8.62 -3.83
N GLU A 131 6.73 8.30 -4.53
CA GLU A 131 7.66 9.25 -5.15
C GLU A 131 8.10 10.43 -4.27
N PHE A 132 9.28 10.30 -3.67
CA PHE A 132 9.98 11.46 -3.14
C PHE A 132 10.74 12.15 -4.28
N VAL A 133 10.48 13.43 -4.51
CA VAL A 133 11.09 14.20 -5.60
C VAL A 133 11.92 15.33 -5.00
N GLU A 134 13.17 15.43 -5.45
CA GLU A 134 14.09 16.51 -5.07
C GLU A 134 14.66 17.17 -6.34
N GLU A 135 14.76 18.50 -6.34
CA GLU A 135 15.35 19.26 -7.45
C GLU A 135 16.52 20.10 -6.95
N THR A 136 17.61 20.12 -7.72
CA THR A 136 18.78 20.94 -7.45
C THR A 136 19.31 21.57 -8.74
N THR A 137 20.13 22.61 -8.60
CA THR A 137 20.73 23.32 -9.74
C THR A 137 22.21 22.99 -9.86
N ALA A 138 22.61 22.48 -11.02
CA ALA A 138 24.01 22.31 -11.40
C ALA A 138 24.43 23.38 -12.41
N TYR A 139 25.72 23.64 -12.52
CA TYR A 139 26.27 24.59 -13.49
C TYR A 139 27.31 23.92 -14.38
N ASP A 140 27.30 24.25 -15.66
CA ASP A 140 28.32 23.80 -16.60
C ASP A 140 29.60 24.66 -16.56
N ALA A 141 30.60 24.30 -17.35
CA ALA A 141 31.86 25.02 -17.42
C ALA A 141 31.76 26.45 -18.00
N LEU A 142 30.65 26.79 -18.67
CA LEU A 142 30.37 28.11 -19.23
C LEU A 142 29.48 28.95 -18.29
N GLY A 143 29.01 28.37 -17.18
CA GLY A 143 28.16 29.01 -16.17
C GLY A 143 26.66 28.95 -16.47
N PHE A 144 26.22 28.16 -17.45
CA PHE A 144 24.79 27.91 -17.65
C PHE A 144 24.27 26.96 -16.57
N SER A 145 23.09 27.26 -16.05
CA SER A 145 22.40 26.45 -15.05
C SER A 145 21.59 25.33 -15.69
N HIS A 146 21.57 24.17 -15.04
CA HIS A 146 20.76 23.02 -15.38
C HIS A 146 19.96 22.57 -14.16
N THR A 147 18.68 22.25 -14.34
CA THR A 147 17.86 21.67 -13.28
C THR A 147 18.05 20.16 -13.26
N VAL A 148 18.50 19.63 -12.13
CA VAL A 148 18.67 18.20 -11.89
C VAL A 148 17.56 17.74 -10.96
N LYS A 149 16.67 16.90 -11.47
CA LYS A 149 15.54 16.34 -10.73
C LYS A 149 15.80 14.87 -10.43
N PHE A 150 15.70 14.48 -9.16
CA PHE A 150 15.72 13.09 -8.72
C PHE A 150 14.32 12.66 -8.28
N THR A 151 13.86 11.52 -8.77
CA THR A 151 12.63 10.85 -8.32
C THR A 151 13.02 9.55 -7.63
N PHE A 152 12.64 9.39 -6.36
CA PHE A 152 12.86 8.19 -5.56
C PHE A 152 11.55 7.45 -5.36
N THR A 153 11.48 6.20 -5.80
CA THR A 153 10.30 5.34 -5.73
C THR A 153 10.59 4.17 -4.80
N ARG A 154 9.77 4.00 -3.75
CA ARG A 154 9.98 2.92 -2.79
C ARG A 154 9.77 1.56 -3.46
N VAL A 155 10.67 0.62 -3.20
CA VAL A 155 10.55 -0.78 -3.64
C VAL A 155 9.74 -1.55 -2.60
N ALA A 156 8.59 -2.09 -3.02
CA ALA A 156 7.78 -2.99 -2.21
C ALA A 156 8.60 -4.20 -1.73
N GLY A 157 8.39 -4.64 -0.48
CA GLY A 157 9.10 -5.82 0.05
C GLY A 157 10.31 -5.51 0.93
N ILE A 158 10.96 -4.37 0.71
CA ILE A 158 12.29 -4.08 1.25
C ILE A 158 12.46 -2.61 1.62
N ASN A 159 13.45 -2.31 2.46
CA ASN A 159 13.79 -0.93 2.81
C ASN A 159 14.70 -0.32 1.73
N GLU A 160 14.18 -0.25 0.51
CA GLU A 160 14.92 0.25 -0.65
C GLU A 160 14.06 1.19 -1.47
N PHE A 161 14.69 2.14 -2.15
CA PHE A 161 14.09 2.98 -3.17
C PHE A 161 14.88 2.85 -4.46
N THR A 162 14.21 2.72 -5.60
CA THR A 162 14.83 3.03 -6.89
C THR A 162 14.87 4.54 -7.06
N TRP A 163 15.87 5.06 -7.75
CA TRP A 163 15.92 6.47 -8.09
C TRP A 163 16.24 6.67 -9.57
N GLU A 164 15.70 7.74 -10.15
CA GLU A 164 15.97 8.16 -11.52
C GLU A 164 16.20 9.67 -11.55
N ALA A 165 17.14 10.10 -12.39
CA ALA A 165 17.50 11.49 -12.60
C ALA A 165 16.97 12.00 -13.96
N GLN A 166 16.56 13.26 -14.00
CA GLN A 166 16.24 14.00 -15.22
C GLN A 166 16.97 15.34 -15.21
N ILE A 167 17.47 15.76 -16.37
CA ILE A 167 18.13 17.05 -16.54
C ILE A 167 17.27 17.94 -17.42
N ASP A 168 16.98 19.15 -16.98
CA ASP A 168 16.16 20.14 -17.69
C ASP A 168 14.82 19.55 -18.15
N ASN A 169 14.13 18.86 -17.24
CA ASN A 169 12.87 18.13 -17.52
C ASN A 169 12.98 17.11 -18.66
N GLY A 170 14.17 16.55 -18.88
CA GLY A 170 14.45 15.55 -19.91
C GLY A 170 14.92 16.12 -21.24
N GLU A 171 15.09 17.44 -21.37
CA GLU A 171 15.64 18.07 -22.58
C GLU A 171 17.14 17.80 -22.75
N THR A 172 17.86 17.55 -21.64
CA THR A 172 19.30 17.36 -21.62
C THR A 172 19.67 15.89 -21.41
N GLU A 173 20.50 15.35 -22.33
CA GLU A 173 20.86 13.93 -22.36
C GLU A 173 21.79 13.53 -21.19
N ILE A 174 21.35 12.54 -20.41
CA ILE A 174 22.19 11.84 -19.46
C ILE A 174 23.03 10.78 -20.19
N LEU A 175 24.35 10.87 -20.04
CA LEU A 175 25.31 9.97 -20.65
C LEU A 175 25.50 8.67 -19.84
N GLN A 176 25.48 8.76 -18.50
CA GLN A 176 25.57 7.61 -17.60
C GLN A 176 25.15 7.98 -16.17
N GLY A 177 24.82 6.97 -15.35
CA GLY A 177 24.52 7.15 -13.92
C GLY A 177 23.20 7.87 -13.65
N GLY A 178 22.23 7.77 -14.57
CA GLY A 178 20.92 8.39 -14.47
C GLY A 178 19.92 7.65 -13.58
N SER A 179 20.25 6.48 -13.07
CA SER A 179 19.36 5.71 -12.20
C SER A 179 20.15 4.80 -11.25
N GLY A 180 19.45 4.29 -10.24
CA GLY A 180 20.01 3.36 -9.29
C GLY A 180 19.07 3.00 -8.15
N ARG A 181 19.67 2.55 -7.04
CA ARG A 181 18.99 2.10 -5.83
C ARG A 181 19.63 2.72 -4.59
N VAL A 182 18.81 3.04 -3.60
CA VAL A 182 19.24 3.39 -2.24
C VAL A 182 18.56 2.45 -1.24
N ALA A 183 19.36 1.79 -0.41
CA ALA A 183 18.90 0.85 0.60
C ALA A 183 19.14 1.41 2.00
N PHE A 184 18.21 1.12 2.91
CA PHE A 184 18.23 1.53 4.30
C PHE A 184 18.15 0.30 5.20
N ARG A 185 18.72 0.42 6.41
CA ARG A 185 18.55 -0.59 7.46
C ARG A 185 17.16 -0.50 8.10
N ALA A 186 16.84 -1.48 8.94
CA ALA A 186 15.61 -1.50 9.72
C ALA A 186 15.47 -0.30 10.68
N ASP A 187 16.59 0.32 11.09
CA ASP A 187 16.61 1.52 11.93
C ASP A 187 16.52 2.84 11.12
N GLY A 188 16.39 2.74 9.80
CA GLY A 188 16.33 3.90 8.90
C GLY A 188 17.68 4.49 8.50
N SER A 189 18.81 3.98 9.02
CA SER A 189 20.14 4.45 8.60
C SER A 189 20.49 3.99 7.19
N LEU A 190 21.33 4.76 6.49
CA LEU A 190 21.76 4.42 5.11
C LEU A 190 22.51 3.09 5.09
N ASP A 191 22.10 2.14 4.25
CA ASP A 191 22.86 0.91 4.01
C ASP A 191 23.76 1.00 2.78
N ALA A 192 23.21 1.40 1.63
CA ALA A 192 23.94 1.50 0.38
C ALA A 192 23.29 2.45 -0.62
N LEU A 193 24.11 3.04 -1.49
CA LEU A 193 23.70 3.67 -2.75
C LEU A 193 24.41 2.95 -3.89
N MET A 194 23.66 2.60 -4.93
CA MET A 194 24.13 1.85 -6.07
C MET A 194 23.62 2.52 -7.35
N TYR A 195 24.47 2.67 -8.36
CA TYR A 195 24.05 3.05 -9.71
C TYR A 195 23.64 1.80 -10.49
N ASP A 196 22.63 1.91 -11.33
CA ASP A 196 22.31 0.86 -12.28
C ASP A 196 23.43 0.72 -13.32
N ALA A 197 23.76 -0.52 -13.66
CA ALA A 197 24.80 -0.80 -14.64
C ALA A 197 24.33 -0.48 -16.07
N VAL A 198 25.23 0.10 -16.87
CA VAL A 198 25.03 0.28 -18.31
C VAL A 198 25.93 -0.72 -19.02
N GLY A 199 25.33 -1.82 -19.50
CA GLY A 199 26.07 -2.97 -20.03
C GLY A 199 26.88 -3.66 -18.93
N ASN A 200 28.22 -3.69 -19.08
CA ASN A 200 29.14 -4.29 -18.09
C ASN A 200 29.81 -3.26 -17.17
N THR A 201 29.38 -1.99 -17.21
CA THR A 201 29.99 -0.90 -16.47
C THR A 201 29.02 -0.38 -15.42
N VAL A 202 29.46 -0.29 -14.17
CA VAL A 202 28.73 0.39 -13.09
C VAL A 202 29.22 1.84 -13.02
N PRO A 203 28.36 2.84 -13.24
CA PRO A 203 28.72 4.24 -13.08
C PRO A 203 29.13 4.55 -11.63
N THR A 204 29.95 5.58 -11.46
CA THR A 204 30.32 6.11 -10.13
C THR A 204 29.82 7.55 -9.92
N ALA A 205 29.11 8.09 -10.91
CA ALA A 205 28.66 9.47 -10.98
C ALA A 205 27.57 9.59 -12.04
N LEU A 206 26.69 10.58 -11.88
CA LEU A 206 25.79 11.05 -12.91
C LEU A 206 26.57 11.95 -13.88
N LEU A 207 26.55 11.63 -15.17
CA LEU A 207 27.17 12.47 -16.21
C LEU A 207 26.12 12.84 -17.25
N PHE A 208 26.10 14.11 -17.65
CA PHE A 208 25.25 14.58 -18.73
C PHE A 208 26.00 15.53 -19.65
N ASN A 209 25.57 15.61 -20.91
CA ASN A 209 26.07 16.56 -21.87
C ASN A 209 25.26 17.86 -21.75
N PRO A 210 25.83 18.99 -21.34
CA PRO A 210 25.05 20.21 -21.10
C PRO A 210 24.42 20.80 -22.37
N GLY A 211 24.88 20.46 -23.58
CA GLY A 211 24.27 20.93 -24.82
C GLY A 211 24.41 22.44 -25.10
N THR A 212 25.11 23.16 -24.23
CA THR A 212 25.34 24.62 -24.28
C THR A 212 26.54 25.03 -25.14
N GLY A 213 27.28 24.04 -25.68
CA GLY A 213 28.57 24.24 -26.34
C GLY A 213 29.78 24.09 -25.42
N ALA A 214 29.59 23.75 -24.15
CA ALA A 214 30.69 23.35 -23.27
C ALA A 214 31.37 22.07 -23.80
N GLU A 215 32.72 22.06 -23.82
CA GLU A 215 33.50 20.95 -24.39
C GLU A 215 33.61 19.72 -23.46
N SER A 216 33.23 19.87 -22.18
CA SER A 216 33.31 18.81 -21.17
C SER A 216 31.93 18.50 -20.60
N PRO A 217 31.57 17.21 -20.44
CA PRO A 217 30.35 16.81 -19.73
C PRO A 217 30.35 17.31 -18.29
N VAL A 218 29.16 17.55 -17.76
CA VAL A 218 28.99 17.81 -16.32
C VAL A 218 29.01 16.48 -15.59
N ARG A 219 29.74 16.41 -14.47
CA ARG A 219 29.85 15.24 -13.61
C ARG A 219 29.31 15.61 -12.22
N ILE A 220 28.33 14.85 -11.74
CA ILE A 220 27.74 14.97 -10.41
C ILE A 220 28.00 13.68 -9.64
N GLU A 221 28.66 13.79 -8.50
CA GLU A 221 28.83 12.70 -7.54
C GLU A 221 27.76 12.85 -6.45
N LEU A 222 27.01 11.77 -6.19
CA LEU A 222 25.97 11.77 -5.16
C LEU A 222 26.61 11.50 -3.80
N GLU A 223 26.60 12.51 -2.94
CA GLU A 223 27.01 12.39 -1.54
C GLU A 223 25.78 12.15 -0.67
N VAL A 224 25.54 10.89 -0.30
CA VAL A 224 24.31 10.45 0.42
C VAL A 224 24.55 10.12 1.90
N GLY A 225 25.72 10.46 2.42
CA GLY A 225 26.16 10.10 3.77
C GLY A 225 26.89 8.75 3.85
N ALA A 226 27.21 8.35 5.08
CA ALA A 226 27.97 7.16 5.39
C ALA A 226 27.08 5.96 5.72
N ARG A 227 27.55 4.75 5.37
CA ARG A 227 26.87 3.51 5.71
C ARG A 227 26.69 3.37 7.23
N GLY A 228 25.44 3.25 7.67
CA GLY A 228 25.05 3.11 9.08
C GLY A 228 24.84 4.43 9.80
N ALA A 229 24.95 5.55 9.08
CA ALA A 229 24.75 6.88 9.63
C ALA A 229 23.45 7.52 9.10
N PHE A 230 23.15 8.70 9.65
CA PHE A 230 22.02 9.57 9.32
C PHE A 230 22.54 10.96 8.89
N ASP A 231 23.63 10.99 8.12
CA ASP A 231 24.44 12.18 7.82
C ASP A 231 24.42 12.57 6.32
N GLY A 232 23.46 12.04 5.57
CA GLY A 232 23.17 12.41 4.19
C GLY A 232 22.20 13.57 4.07
#